data_AF-A0A2C9UYN8-F1
#
_entry.id   AF-A0A2C9UYN8-F1
#
_cell.length_a   1.000
_cell.length_b   1.000
_cell.length_c   1.000
_cell.angle_alpha   90.00
_cell.angle_beta   90.00
_cell.angle_gamma   90.00
#
_symmetry.space_group_name_H-M   'P 1'
#
loop_
_entity.id
_entity.type
_entity.pdbx_description
1 polymer ?
#
loop_
_entity_poly.entity_id
_entity_poly.type
_entity_poly.pdbx_seq_one_letter_code
_entity_poly.pdbx_strand_id
1 'polypeptide(L)'
;MAGLQRSAVSFRRQGSSGIVWDDKFLSGELNQVANQNQEHQQQRELQEKLDINQERDVKPSSSGSITTIERSRSNGGQRAYRTGKVSPAIEPPSPRVSACGFCSAFGKPTKNHRKRAGFDSLLQLPQSLSETSRPRSKRVFFVTDFGARGDGISNDTQAFGDAWKKACSFPARTRIVIPAGVTLLVHPVDLAGPCKSRITLNISGTVVAPKDPAYWKGLNPRKWLYFHGVNHLTIDGGGTVNGMGRRWWARSCKINPENPCRHAPTAMTFHKCKDLRVRNIRIVYGQQMHIAFTNCIRVMVFGVLVTSPAFSPNTDGIHISASRRVEVRDSIVQTGDDCISIVSNSSRIRIKNFACGPGHGISIGSLGKYHSSSKVHDILVDGAFLSNTDNGLRIKTWQGGSGEASRIKFQNVLMENVSNPIIIDQYYCDSRLPCANQTSAVKVANISYIHIKGTSATEHAIVLACSDYSPCTGLYLEDIQLVLNTEEISNSFCWEAYGSSVGLVTPPPCLSCNDSFIKQKVPSDSLQFL
;
A
#
# COMPACT_ATOMS: atom_id res chain seq x y z
N MET A 1 3.19 -33.54 31.56
CA MET A 1 2.66 -32.57 30.57
C MET A 1 2.75 -31.16 31.16
N ALA A 2 3.97 -30.60 31.25
CA ALA A 2 4.14 -29.20 31.66
C ALA A 2 3.95 -28.32 30.42
N GLY A 3 2.98 -27.40 30.46
CA GLY A 3 2.73 -26.50 29.34
C GLY A 3 3.89 -25.52 29.16
N LEU A 4 4.46 -25.46 27.96
CA LEU A 4 5.43 -24.44 27.56
C LEU A 4 4.86 -23.05 27.90
N GLN A 5 5.57 -22.28 28.73
CA GLN A 5 5.39 -20.83 28.80
C GLN A 5 5.89 -20.23 27.48
N ARG A 6 5.03 -20.25 26.47
CA ARG A 6 5.30 -19.71 25.13
C ARG A 6 5.53 -18.19 25.23
N SER A 7 6.81 -17.81 25.22
CA SER A 7 7.40 -16.46 25.18
C SER A 7 6.53 -15.28 25.64
N ALA A 8 6.60 -14.95 26.93
CA ALA A 8 6.16 -13.64 27.43
C ALA A 8 7.01 -12.45 26.92
N VAL A 9 8.12 -12.72 26.23
CA VAL A 9 9.17 -11.74 25.88
C VAL A 9 8.86 -10.96 24.59
N SER A 10 8.13 -11.52 23.61
CA SER A 10 7.77 -10.79 22.37
C SER A 10 6.61 -9.79 22.57
N PHE A 11 5.72 -10.07 23.53
CA PHE A 11 4.43 -9.37 23.69
C PHE A 11 4.53 -7.87 24.05
N ARG A 12 5.64 -7.39 24.64
CA ARG A 12 5.72 -6.01 25.16
C ARG A 12 6.19 -4.94 24.17
N ARG A 13 6.64 -5.31 22.96
CA ARG A 13 7.04 -4.32 21.93
C ARG A 13 6.48 -4.56 20.53
N GLN A 14 6.13 -5.80 20.16
CA GLN A 14 5.61 -6.10 18.82
C GLN A 14 4.14 -5.65 18.65
N GLY A 15 3.92 -4.33 18.56
CA GLY A 15 2.62 -3.65 18.47
C GLY A 15 1.87 -3.84 17.13
N SER A 16 2.02 -5.01 16.51
CA SER A 16 1.50 -5.37 15.18
C SER A 16 -0.01 -5.15 15.01
N SER A 17 -0.42 -4.93 13.77
CA SER A 17 -1.74 -4.53 13.28
C SER A 17 -2.87 -5.57 13.41
N GLY A 18 -2.95 -6.30 14.53
CA GLY A 18 -3.99 -7.32 14.78
C GLY A 18 -5.42 -6.79 14.95
N ILE A 19 -5.63 -5.46 14.85
CA ILE A 19 -6.87 -4.88 14.35
C ILE A 19 -6.97 -5.17 12.84
N VAL A 20 -7.23 -6.44 12.49
CA VAL A 20 -7.39 -6.89 11.11
C VAL A 20 -8.62 -6.24 10.47
N TRP A 21 -8.43 -5.85 9.22
CA TRP A 21 -9.40 -5.19 8.37
C TRP A 21 -10.46 -6.20 7.94
N ASP A 22 -11.66 -6.04 8.47
CA ASP A 22 -12.74 -6.96 8.18
C ASP A 22 -13.35 -6.71 6.80
N ASP A 23 -12.79 -7.39 5.79
CA ASP A 23 -13.28 -7.36 4.40
C ASP A 23 -14.71 -7.93 4.27
N LYS A 24 -15.20 -8.72 5.25
CA LYS A 24 -16.61 -9.17 5.25
C LYS A 24 -17.56 -8.04 5.64
N PHE A 25 -17.19 -7.18 6.60
CA PHE A 25 -18.02 -6.02 6.96
C PHE A 25 -18.17 -5.04 5.79
N LEU A 26 -17.12 -4.83 4.98
CA LEU A 26 -17.23 -4.04 3.75
C LEU A 26 -18.25 -4.60 2.73
N SER A 27 -18.55 -5.90 2.77
CA SER A 27 -19.66 -6.48 1.99
C SER A 27 -21.01 -6.51 2.73
N GLY A 28 -21.01 -6.72 4.05
CA GLY A 28 -22.23 -6.80 4.86
C GLY A 28 -22.91 -5.45 5.07
N GLU A 29 -22.14 -4.42 5.45
CA GLU A 29 -22.65 -3.06 5.65
C GLU A 29 -23.13 -2.44 4.32
N LEU A 30 -22.48 -2.77 3.19
CA LEU A 30 -22.94 -2.30 1.87
C LEU A 30 -24.30 -2.89 1.47
N ASN A 31 -24.61 -4.12 1.85
CA ASN A 31 -25.94 -4.69 1.59
C ASN A 31 -27.01 -4.00 2.46
N GLN A 32 -26.69 -3.66 3.71
CA GLN A 32 -27.61 -2.90 4.57
C GLN A 32 -27.83 -1.47 4.07
N VAL A 33 -26.76 -0.77 3.67
CA VAL A 33 -26.85 0.59 3.10
C VAL A 33 -27.50 0.59 1.71
N ALA A 34 -27.33 -0.46 0.90
CA ALA A 34 -28.06 -0.61 -0.36
C ALA A 34 -29.56 -0.78 -0.13
N ASN A 35 -29.96 -1.64 0.82
CA ASN A 35 -31.37 -1.83 1.18
C ASN A 35 -31.98 -0.54 1.76
N GLN A 36 -31.29 0.14 2.69
CA GLN A 36 -31.76 1.42 3.25
C GLN A 36 -31.88 2.52 2.19
N ASN A 37 -30.99 2.56 1.19
CA ASN A 37 -31.11 3.51 0.08
C ASN A 37 -32.26 3.14 -0.87
N GLN A 38 -32.56 1.85 -1.07
CA GLN A 38 -33.74 1.41 -1.83
C GLN A 38 -35.04 1.75 -1.11
N GLU A 39 -35.12 1.54 0.20
CA GLU A 39 -36.26 1.95 1.05
C GLU A 39 -36.44 3.49 1.01
N HIS A 40 -35.36 4.26 1.14
CA HIS A 40 -35.40 5.72 1.01
C HIS A 40 -35.64 6.23 -0.43
N GLN A 41 -35.45 5.42 -1.47
CA GLN A 41 -35.89 5.76 -2.83
C GLN A 41 -37.38 5.45 -3.00
N GLN A 42 -37.86 4.27 -2.56
CA GLN A 42 -39.29 3.94 -2.58
C GLN A 42 -40.13 4.93 -1.77
N GLN A 43 -39.68 5.34 -0.58
CA GLN A 43 -40.37 6.37 0.21
C GLN A 43 -40.40 7.74 -0.49
N ARG A 44 -39.35 8.11 -1.22
CA ARG A 44 -39.33 9.36 -2.02
C ARG A 44 -40.24 9.28 -3.24
N GLU A 45 -40.23 8.17 -3.98
CA GLU A 45 -41.15 7.94 -5.09
C GLU A 45 -42.63 7.86 -4.64
N LEU A 46 -42.88 7.41 -3.40
CA LEU A 46 -44.23 7.40 -2.81
C LEU A 46 -44.67 8.81 -2.40
N GLN A 47 -43.76 9.61 -1.80
CA GLN A 47 -44.02 11.00 -1.44
C GLN A 47 -44.25 11.87 -2.69
N GLU A 48 -43.39 11.73 -3.71
CA GLU A 48 -43.51 12.47 -4.97
C GLU A 48 -44.84 12.13 -5.71
N LYS A 49 -45.34 10.89 -5.59
CA LYS A 49 -46.68 10.49 -6.09
C LYS A 49 -47.85 11.02 -5.23
N LEU A 50 -47.63 11.33 -3.96
CA LEU A 50 -48.63 11.98 -3.10
C LEU A 50 -48.70 13.49 -3.42
N ASP A 51 -47.54 14.13 -3.56
CA ASP A 51 -47.43 15.56 -3.86
C ASP A 51 -48.00 15.88 -5.27
N ILE A 52 -47.71 15.05 -6.29
CA ILE A 52 -48.29 15.15 -7.66
C ILE A 52 -49.82 15.00 -7.69
N ASN A 53 -50.43 14.38 -6.67
CA ASN A 53 -51.88 14.28 -6.56
C ASN A 53 -52.52 15.44 -5.76
N GLN A 54 -51.73 16.25 -5.04
CA GLN A 54 -52.22 17.48 -4.39
C GLN A 54 -52.18 18.70 -5.32
N GLU A 55 -51.31 18.73 -6.34
CA GLU A 55 -51.21 19.86 -7.29
C GLU A 55 -52.35 19.95 -8.34
N ARG A 56 -53.36 19.07 -8.31
CA ARG A 56 -54.46 19.10 -9.31
C ARG A 56 -55.64 20.01 -8.95
N ASP A 57 -55.70 20.53 -7.73
CA ASP A 57 -56.75 21.44 -7.29
C ASP A 57 -56.15 22.71 -6.67
N VAL A 58 -56.01 23.79 -7.46
CA VAL A 58 -56.13 25.22 -7.06
C VAL A 58 -56.03 26.11 -8.31
N LYS A 59 -56.91 27.12 -8.42
CA LYS A 59 -56.87 28.16 -9.47
C LYS A 59 -56.00 29.36 -9.02
N PRO A 60 -55.36 30.10 -9.96
CA PRO A 60 -54.47 31.20 -9.60
C PRO A 60 -55.20 32.52 -9.29
N SER A 61 -54.64 33.28 -8.36
CA SER A 61 -54.89 34.73 -8.18
C SER A 61 -53.55 35.47 -8.01
N SER A 62 -53.59 36.80 -8.03
CA SER A 62 -52.52 37.62 -8.62
C SER A 62 -51.61 38.40 -7.66
N SER A 63 -50.46 38.82 -8.23
CA SER A 63 -49.66 40.03 -7.90
C SER A 63 -48.71 39.99 -6.70
N GLY A 64 -47.61 40.77 -6.77
CA GLY A 64 -47.04 41.37 -5.55
C GLY A 64 -45.52 41.59 -5.41
N SER A 65 -44.90 42.43 -6.24
CA SER A 65 -43.81 43.36 -5.85
C SER A 65 -42.35 42.87 -5.66
N ILE A 66 -41.45 43.86 -5.78
CA ILE A 66 -39.99 43.84 -5.78
C ILE A 66 -39.48 44.41 -4.46
N THR A 67 -38.36 43.90 -3.92
CA THR A 67 -37.45 44.71 -3.08
C THR A 67 -35.98 44.33 -3.28
N THR A 68 -35.18 45.33 -3.66
CA THR A 68 -33.72 45.38 -3.56
C THR A 68 -33.31 46.06 -2.25
N ILE A 69 -32.17 45.69 -1.64
CA ILE A 69 -31.42 46.54 -0.69
C ILE A 69 -29.91 46.21 -0.74
N GLU A 70 -29.09 47.18 -0.32
CA GLU A 70 -27.70 47.38 -0.73
C GLU A 70 -26.61 46.76 0.16
N ARG A 71 -25.37 46.86 -0.33
CA ARG A 71 -24.12 46.65 0.41
C ARG A 71 -23.84 47.80 1.38
N SER A 72 -23.29 47.48 2.55
CA SER A 72 -22.59 48.44 3.41
C SER A 72 -21.08 48.18 3.45
N ARG A 73 -20.29 49.25 3.27
CA ARG A 73 -18.84 49.31 3.54
C ARG A 73 -18.62 49.89 4.94
N SER A 74 -17.56 49.49 5.61
CA SER A 74 -16.93 50.30 6.67
C SER A 74 -15.40 50.29 6.52
N ASN A 75 -14.78 51.39 6.95
CA ASN A 75 -13.35 51.69 6.84
C ASN A 75 -12.72 51.78 8.24
N GLY A 76 -11.40 51.60 8.31
CA GLY A 76 -10.56 52.28 9.32
C GLY A 76 -9.83 51.37 10.30
N GLY A 77 -8.50 51.55 10.41
CA GLY A 77 -7.69 50.86 11.43
C GLY A 77 -6.19 50.73 11.12
N GLN A 78 -5.48 51.82 10.80
CA GLN A 78 -4.02 51.81 10.73
C GLN A 78 -3.38 51.76 12.14
N ARG A 79 -2.34 50.95 12.32
CA ARG A 79 -1.20 51.18 13.23
C ARG A 79 0.01 50.37 12.77
N ALA A 80 1.21 50.94 12.86
CA ALA A 80 2.45 50.35 12.35
C ALA A 80 3.64 50.51 13.33
N TYR A 81 4.74 49.80 13.03
CA TYR A 81 6.05 49.75 13.71
C TYR A 81 6.08 48.93 15.03
N ARG A 82 6.95 47.93 15.17
CA ARG A 82 8.41 47.96 14.95
C ARG A 82 8.98 46.69 14.29
N THR A 83 9.96 46.87 13.41
CA THR A 83 10.77 45.80 12.82
C THR A 83 12.08 45.60 13.59
N GLY A 84 12.39 44.34 13.93
CA GLY A 84 13.72 43.94 14.40
C GLY A 84 14.62 43.58 13.22
N LYS A 85 15.86 44.07 13.20
CA LYS A 85 16.88 43.65 12.22
C LYS A 85 17.31 42.21 12.50
N VAL A 86 17.37 41.38 11.46
CA VAL A 86 18.08 40.10 11.46
C VAL A 86 19.10 40.15 10.31
N SER A 87 20.33 39.73 10.58
CA SER A 87 21.42 39.74 9.59
C SER A 87 21.19 38.73 8.46
N PRO A 88 21.73 38.94 7.25
CA PRO A 88 21.62 37.96 6.16
C PRO A 88 22.38 36.67 6.50
N ALA A 89 21.81 35.53 6.11
CA ALA A 89 22.53 34.27 6.11
C ALA A 89 23.55 34.24 4.95
N ILE A 90 24.76 33.77 5.22
CA ILE A 90 25.81 33.57 4.21
C ILE A 90 25.56 32.24 3.50
N GLU A 91 25.38 32.26 2.18
CA GLU A 91 25.32 31.05 1.37
C GLU A 91 26.72 30.45 1.17
N PRO A 92 26.92 29.12 1.32
CA PRO A 92 28.13 28.45 0.88
C PRO A 92 28.14 28.28 -0.67
N PRO A 93 29.29 28.45 -1.35
CA PRO A 93 29.33 28.42 -2.80
C PRO A 93 29.23 26.99 -3.37
N SER A 94 28.41 26.83 -4.41
CA SER A 94 28.30 25.59 -5.20
C SER A 94 29.61 25.24 -5.95
N PRO A 95 29.98 23.95 -6.05
CA PRO A 95 31.22 23.53 -6.70
C PRO A 95 31.18 23.72 -8.23
N ARG A 96 32.30 24.20 -8.79
CA ARG A 96 32.49 24.35 -10.24
C ARG A 96 32.86 23.02 -10.89
N VAL A 97 32.12 22.63 -11.93
CA VAL A 97 32.53 21.54 -12.84
C VAL A 97 33.55 22.07 -13.84
N SER A 98 34.73 21.44 -13.89
CA SER A 98 35.79 21.77 -14.84
C SER A 98 35.53 21.09 -16.18
N ALA A 99 35.45 21.88 -17.25
CA ALA A 99 35.51 21.37 -18.61
C ALA A 99 36.97 21.28 -19.05
N CYS A 100 37.40 20.12 -19.54
CA CYS A 100 38.65 19.99 -20.27
C CYS A 100 38.43 19.07 -21.46
N GLY A 101 38.61 19.60 -22.66
CA GLY A 101 38.54 18.82 -23.90
C GLY A 101 39.93 18.45 -24.39
N PHE A 102 40.03 17.30 -25.03
CA PHE A 102 41.12 17.00 -25.96
C PHE A 102 40.56 16.41 -27.24
N CYS A 103 40.94 17.00 -28.38
CA CYS A 103 40.62 16.51 -29.71
C CYS A 103 41.76 15.65 -30.26
N SER A 104 41.42 14.57 -30.96
CA SER A 104 42.18 13.94 -32.07
C SER A 104 41.22 12.98 -32.77
N ALA A 105 40.63 13.33 -33.92
CA ALA A 105 41.25 13.42 -35.24
C ALA A 105 41.58 12.04 -35.85
N PHE A 106 40.62 11.47 -36.59
CA PHE A 106 40.85 10.66 -37.80
C PHE A 106 39.60 10.71 -38.68
N GLY A 107 39.77 10.93 -39.98
CA GLY A 107 38.69 10.91 -40.95
C GLY A 107 39.10 10.26 -42.27
N LYS A 108 38.12 9.91 -43.10
CA LYS A 108 38.24 9.79 -44.57
C LYS A 108 36.84 9.71 -45.23
N PRO A 109 36.65 10.15 -46.49
CA PRO A 109 35.31 10.33 -47.09
C PRO A 109 35.09 9.56 -48.41
N THR A 110 33.93 9.84 -49.06
CA THR A 110 33.55 9.51 -50.46
C THR A 110 32.97 8.09 -50.70
N LYS A 111 32.08 7.80 -51.69
CA LYS A 111 31.64 8.52 -52.92
C LYS A 111 30.13 8.38 -53.19
N ASN A 112 29.58 9.31 -53.97
CA ASN A 112 28.32 9.15 -54.72
C ASN A 112 28.51 8.29 -55.98
N HIS A 113 27.46 7.59 -56.44
CA HIS A 113 27.32 7.16 -57.85
C HIS A 113 25.88 7.34 -58.37
N ARG A 114 25.77 7.82 -59.61
CA ARG A 114 24.54 8.09 -60.38
C ARG A 114 24.39 7.07 -61.53
N LYS A 115 23.14 6.69 -61.86
CA LYS A 115 22.51 6.44 -63.19
C LYS A 115 21.14 5.73 -62.94
N ARG A 116 19.97 6.20 -63.42
CA ARG A 116 19.38 6.20 -64.80
C ARG A 116 19.43 4.81 -65.46
N ALA A 117 18.37 4.19 -66.02
CA ALA A 117 16.93 4.49 -66.17
C ALA A 117 16.17 3.13 -66.40
N GLY A 118 14.85 2.97 -66.66
CA GLY A 118 13.72 3.86 -66.96
C GLY A 118 12.44 3.06 -67.32
N PHE A 119 11.57 3.63 -68.17
CA PHE A 119 10.30 3.09 -68.76
C PHE A 119 9.00 3.08 -67.93
N ASP A 120 7.95 3.63 -68.56
CA ASP A 120 6.57 3.75 -68.08
C ASP A 120 5.75 2.47 -68.25
N SER A 121 4.73 2.30 -67.39
CA SER A 121 3.39 1.94 -67.86
C SER A 121 2.31 2.45 -66.92
N LEU A 122 1.17 2.85 -67.47
CA LEU A 122 0.05 3.50 -66.78
C LEU A 122 -0.86 2.51 -66.04
N LEU A 123 -1.60 3.04 -65.05
CA LEU A 123 -2.74 2.48 -64.29
C LEU A 123 -2.43 1.80 -62.95
N GLN A 124 -2.55 2.56 -61.84
CA GLN A 124 -3.60 2.32 -60.83
C GLN A 124 -3.63 3.38 -59.71
N LEU A 125 -4.81 4.00 -59.55
CA LEU A 125 -5.48 4.56 -58.37
C LEU A 125 -4.67 5.34 -57.29
N PRO A 126 -5.16 6.52 -56.85
CA PRO A 126 -4.52 7.27 -55.76
C PRO A 126 -4.70 6.53 -54.42
N GLN A 127 -3.62 5.93 -53.91
CA GLN A 127 -3.57 5.50 -52.52
C GLN A 127 -3.58 6.75 -51.62
N SER A 128 -4.67 6.92 -50.87
CA SER A 128 -4.79 8.04 -49.93
C SER A 128 -3.75 7.91 -48.82
N LEU A 129 -2.85 8.88 -48.75
CA LEU A 129 -2.02 9.13 -47.57
C LEU A 129 -2.94 9.57 -46.42
N SER A 130 -3.48 8.58 -45.70
CA SER A 130 -4.33 8.78 -44.53
C SER A 130 -4.01 7.75 -43.45
N GLU A 131 -2.74 7.67 -43.06
CA GLU A 131 -2.42 7.41 -41.65
C GLU A 131 -2.88 8.61 -40.81
N THR A 132 -4.20 8.77 -40.65
CA THR A 132 -4.77 9.61 -39.61
C THR A 132 -4.49 8.96 -38.26
N SER A 133 -3.26 9.11 -37.79
CA SER A 133 -2.89 8.96 -36.39
C SER A 133 -3.59 10.05 -35.57
N ARG A 134 -4.93 9.95 -35.46
CA ARG A 134 -5.76 10.88 -34.69
C ARG A 134 -5.09 11.06 -33.34
N PRO A 135 -4.57 12.25 -33.00
CA PRO A 135 -3.87 12.43 -31.74
C PRO A 135 -4.88 12.10 -30.65
N ARG A 136 -4.58 11.08 -29.83
CA ARG A 136 -5.45 10.67 -28.72
C ARG A 136 -5.59 11.88 -27.79
N SER A 137 -6.66 12.64 -27.94
CA SER A 137 -6.86 13.89 -27.22
C SER A 137 -6.89 13.59 -25.72
N LYS A 138 -5.83 14.01 -25.04
CA LYS A 138 -5.74 13.93 -23.58
C LYS A 138 -6.45 15.15 -23.04
N ARG A 139 -7.60 14.99 -22.40
CA ARG A 139 -8.26 16.12 -21.74
C ARG A 139 -7.61 16.34 -20.38
N VAL A 140 -7.11 17.55 -20.15
CA VAL A 140 -6.58 17.98 -18.85
C VAL A 140 -7.69 18.71 -18.09
N PHE A 141 -7.74 18.48 -16.79
CA PHE A 141 -8.64 19.12 -15.83
C PHE A 141 -7.79 19.59 -14.65
N PHE A 142 -7.63 20.89 -14.45
CA PHE A 142 -6.98 21.38 -13.23
C PHE A 142 -8.05 21.49 -12.13
N VAL A 143 -7.72 21.08 -10.91
CA VAL A 143 -8.66 21.17 -9.78
C VAL A 143 -9.14 22.61 -9.49
N THR A 144 -8.32 23.60 -9.83
CA THR A 144 -8.64 25.03 -9.79
C THR A 144 -9.77 25.42 -10.76
N ASP A 145 -9.90 24.75 -11.91
CA ASP A 145 -10.97 24.97 -12.89
C ASP A 145 -12.36 24.58 -12.32
N PHE A 146 -12.37 23.80 -11.22
CA PHE A 146 -13.57 23.35 -10.50
C PHE A 146 -13.76 24.12 -9.17
N GLY A 147 -13.04 25.22 -8.97
CA GLY A 147 -13.19 26.11 -7.81
C GLY A 147 -12.35 25.74 -6.59
N ALA A 148 -11.36 24.83 -6.72
CA ALA A 148 -10.42 24.56 -5.63
C ALA A 148 -9.58 25.81 -5.34
N ARG A 149 -9.50 26.20 -4.06
CA ARG A 149 -8.69 27.33 -3.57
C ARG A 149 -7.23 26.95 -3.41
N GLY A 150 -6.93 25.73 -2.96
CA GLY A 150 -5.56 25.22 -2.94
C GLY A 150 -4.63 25.82 -1.88
N ASP A 151 -5.20 26.40 -0.82
CA ASP A 151 -4.49 27.07 0.29
C ASP A 151 -4.17 26.13 1.49
N GLY A 152 -4.65 24.88 1.46
CA GLY A 152 -4.52 23.90 2.54
C GLY A 152 -5.39 24.18 3.78
N ILE A 153 -6.32 25.14 3.70
CA ILE A 153 -7.17 25.61 4.80
C ILE A 153 -8.66 25.54 4.40
N SER A 154 -8.97 25.95 3.18
CA SER A 154 -10.30 25.91 2.59
C SER A 154 -10.65 24.48 2.16
N ASN A 155 -11.87 24.04 2.41
CA ASN A 155 -12.32 22.69 2.04
C ASN A 155 -12.48 22.55 0.52
N ASP A 156 -11.50 21.92 -0.13
CA ASP A 156 -11.45 21.72 -1.60
C ASP A 156 -12.12 20.40 -2.07
N THR A 157 -12.76 19.66 -1.15
CA THR A 157 -13.29 18.30 -1.41
C THR A 157 -14.30 18.27 -2.56
N GLN A 158 -15.18 19.27 -2.64
CA GLN A 158 -16.19 19.34 -3.71
C GLN A 158 -15.53 19.54 -5.08
N ALA A 159 -14.64 20.53 -5.21
CA ALA A 159 -13.91 20.81 -6.45
C ALA A 159 -13.10 19.59 -6.92
N PHE A 160 -12.44 18.89 -6.00
CA PHE A 160 -11.70 17.67 -6.31
C PHE A 160 -12.63 16.51 -6.75
N GLY A 161 -13.75 16.33 -6.06
CA GLY A 161 -14.77 15.34 -6.42
C GLY A 161 -15.44 15.61 -7.78
N ASP A 162 -15.70 16.87 -8.11
CA ASP A 162 -16.33 17.26 -9.37
C ASP A 162 -15.34 17.17 -10.55
N ALA A 163 -14.06 17.50 -10.34
CA ALA A 163 -12.98 17.20 -11.28
C ALA A 163 -12.87 15.68 -11.54
N TRP A 164 -13.01 14.84 -10.50
CA TRP A 164 -13.04 13.39 -10.63
C TRP A 164 -14.25 12.89 -11.44
N LYS A 165 -15.47 13.31 -11.08
CA LYS A 165 -16.71 12.94 -11.81
C LYS A 165 -16.61 13.32 -13.29
N LYS A 166 -16.10 14.52 -13.59
CA LYS A 166 -15.91 14.99 -14.98
C LYS A 166 -14.86 14.16 -15.72
N ALA A 167 -13.75 13.82 -15.07
CA ALA A 167 -12.70 12.99 -15.66
C ALA A 167 -13.14 11.53 -15.90
N CYS A 168 -13.96 10.98 -15.00
CA CYS A 168 -14.43 9.60 -15.03
C CYS A 168 -15.56 9.37 -16.06
N SER A 169 -16.42 10.38 -16.26
CA SER A 169 -17.49 10.36 -17.26
C SER A 169 -17.04 10.68 -18.69
N PHE A 170 -15.79 11.13 -18.90
CA PHE A 170 -15.28 11.54 -20.21
C PHE A 170 -14.82 10.34 -21.08
N PRO A 171 -15.17 10.28 -22.38
CA PRO A 171 -14.94 9.11 -23.23
C PRO A 171 -13.49 8.95 -23.71
N ALA A 172 -12.66 10.00 -23.65
CA ALA A 172 -11.25 9.97 -24.02
C ALA A 172 -10.35 10.11 -22.79
N ARG A 173 -9.06 9.72 -22.89
CA ARG A 173 -8.13 9.68 -21.74
C ARG A 173 -8.04 11.04 -21.04
N THR A 174 -8.12 11.02 -19.72
CA THR A 174 -8.14 12.24 -18.90
C THR A 174 -6.93 12.34 -17.97
N ARG A 175 -6.53 13.57 -17.65
CA ARG A 175 -5.57 13.86 -16.58
C ARG A 175 -6.14 14.93 -15.65
N ILE A 176 -6.43 14.56 -14.41
CA ILE A 176 -6.69 15.49 -13.32
C ILE A 176 -5.33 15.99 -12.82
N VAL A 177 -5.15 17.30 -12.67
CA VAL A 177 -3.89 17.91 -12.24
C VAL A 177 -4.11 18.71 -10.96
N ILE A 178 -3.29 18.43 -9.96
CA ILE A 178 -3.08 19.25 -8.77
C ILE A 178 -1.71 19.90 -8.94
N PRO A 179 -1.62 21.19 -9.34
CA PRO A 179 -0.35 21.84 -9.67
C PRO A 179 0.65 21.87 -8.53
N ALA A 180 1.94 22.02 -8.85
CA ALA A 180 2.93 22.39 -7.84
C ALA A 180 2.54 23.74 -7.20
N GLY A 181 2.81 23.89 -5.90
CA GLY A 181 2.38 25.06 -5.10
C GLY A 181 0.93 25.02 -4.61
N VAL A 182 0.05 24.19 -5.20
CA VAL A 182 -1.34 24.00 -4.73
C VAL A 182 -1.39 22.96 -3.61
N THR A 183 -2.08 23.28 -2.52
CA THR A 183 -2.35 22.37 -1.40
C THR A 183 -3.87 22.20 -1.22
N LEU A 184 -4.41 21.04 -1.59
CA LEU A 184 -5.83 20.76 -1.39
C LEU A 184 -6.09 20.21 0.02
N LEU A 185 -6.94 20.88 0.80
CA LEU A 185 -7.53 20.26 1.98
C LEU A 185 -8.73 19.40 1.57
N VAL A 186 -8.59 18.08 1.68
CA VAL A 186 -9.59 17.11 1.22
C VAL A 186 -10.10 16.30 2.42
N HIS A 187 -11.39 16.41 2.69
CA HIS A 187 -12.14 15.60 3.66
C HIS A 187 -12.36 14.18 3.09
N PRO A 188 -12.95 13.23 3.84
CA PRO A 188 -13.20 11.88 3.34
C PRO A 188 -14.02 11.90 2.04
N VAL A 189 -13.52 11.20 1.02
CA VAL A 189 -14.10 11.26 -0.33
C VAL A 189 -14.02 9.90 -1.04
N ASP A 190 -15.16 9.49 -1.59
CA ASP A 190 -15.32 8.29 -2.41
C ASP A 190 -15.14 8.66 -3.89
N LEU A 191 -14.06 8.18 -4.49
CA LEU A 191 -13.64 8.40 -5.88
C LEU A 191 -14.01 7.17 -6.71
N ALA A 192 -15.31 7.03 -6.96
CA ALA A 192 -15.89 5.85 -7.60
C ALA A 192 -15.71 5.83 -9.12
N GLY A 193 -15.68 4.60 -9.67
CA GLY A 193 -15.94 4.26 -11.06
C GLY A 193 -17.27 3.49 -11.21
N PRO A 194 -17.47 2.76 -12.33
CA PRO A 194 -16.55 2.56 -13.44
C PRO A 194 -16.40 3.82 -14.30
N CYS A 195 -15.17 4.10 -14.74
CA CYS A 195 -14.88 5.25 -15.60
C CYS A 195 -14.87 4.84 -17.07
N LYS A 196 -15.39 5.72 -17.95
CA LYS A 196 -15.51 5.44 -19.39
C LYS A 196 -14.16 5.32 -20.10
N SER A 197 -13.10 5.86 -19.50
CA SER A 197 -11.75 5.89 -20.08
C SER A 197 -10.68 5.88 -18.98
N ARG A 198 -9.40 5.86 -19.40
CA ARG A 198 -8.25 5.86 -18.47
C ARG A 198 -8.06 7.24 -17.84
N ILE A 199 -7.94 7.28 -16.52
CA ILE A 199 -7.64 8.49 -15.74
C ILE A 199 -6.19 8.46 -15.26
N THR A 200 -5.49 9.58 -15.41
CA THR A 200 -4.30 9.89 -14.61
C THR A 200 -4.65 10.95 -13.57
N LEU A 201 -4.50 10.66 -12.28
CA LEU A 201 -4.45 11.69 -11.24
C LEU A 201 -2.99 12.10 -11.04
N ASN A 202 -2.69 13.33 -11.41
CA ASN A 202 -1.35 13.90 -11.37
C ASN A 202 -1.24 14.89 -10.20
N ILE A 203 -0.67 14.42 -9.10
CA ILE A 203 -0.42 15.15 -7.87
C ILE A 203 1.00 15.72 -7.96
N SER A 204 1.13 16.97 -8.38
CA SER A 204 2.39 17.73 -8.33
C SER A 204 2.46 18.68 -7.13
N GLY A 205 1.31 19.06 -6.58
CA GLY A 205 1.17 19.77 -5.31
C GLY A 205 1.03 18.82 -4.11
N THR A 206 0.21 19.24 -3.15
CA THR A 206 -0.09 18.48 -1.93
C THR A 206 -1.59 18.22 -1.79
N VAL A 207 -1.96 17.02 -1.33
CA VAL A 207 -3.29 16.71 -0.79
C VAL A 207 -3.13 16.47 0.70
N VAL A 208 -3.86 17.22 1.53
CA VAL A 208 -3.76 17.16 3.00
C VAL A 208 -5.10 16.79 3.62
N ALA A 209 -5.07 15.92 4.62
CA ALA A 209 -6.23 15.51 5.39
C ALA A 209 -6.61 16.57 6.45
N PRO A 210 -7.89 16.71 6.82
CA PRO A 210 -8.27 17.51 7.97
C PRO A 210 -7.66 16.97 9.25
N LYS A 211 -7.11 17.86 10.07
CA LYS A 211 -6.29 17.51 11.24
C LYS A 211 -7.08 16.86 12.37
N ASP A 212 -8.39 17.10 12.48
CA ASP A 212 -9.21 16.54 13.56
C ASP A 212 -9.96 15.27 13.14
N PRO A 213 -9.82 14.16 13.87
CA PRO A 213 -10.69 12.99 13.73
C PRO A 213 -12.20 13.29 13.78
N ALA A 214 -12.63 14.42 14.36
CA ALA A 214 -14.03 14.85 14.35
C ALA A 214 -14.65 14.98 12.93
N TYR A 215 -13.84 15.26 11.90
CA TYR A 215 -14.31 15.32 10.51
C TYR A 215 -14.72 13.96 9.92
N TRP A 216 -14.48 12.85 10.63
CA TRP A 216 -14.98 11.51 10.31
C TRP A 216 -16.24 11.12 11.11
N LYS A 217 -16.77 11.98 11.97
CA LYS A 217 -17.98 11.66 12.76
C LYS A 217 -19.17 11.44 11.82
N GLY A 218 -19.81 10.26 11.92
CA GLY A 218 -20.91 9.86 11.04
C GLY A 218 -20.49 9.34 9.66
N LEU A 219 -19.17 9.26 9.39
CA LEU A 219 -18.61 8.68 8.18
C LEU A 219 -17.88 7.37 8.51
N ASN A 220 -17.47 6.62 7.49
CA ASN A 220 -16.66 5.43 7.70
C ASN A 220 -15.24 5.83 8.18
N PRO A 221 -14.83 5.52 9.43
CA PRO A 221 -13.58 6.02 10.02
C PRO A 221 -12.32 5.39 9.41
N ARG A 222 -12.46 4.37 8.55
CA ARG A 222 -11.35 3.65 7.90
C ARG A 222 -10.95 4.24 6.55
N LYS A 223 -11.68 5.22 6.00
CA LYS A 223 -11.48 5.74 4.64
C LYS A 223 -11.10 7.23 4.62
N TRP A 224 -10.06 7.60 3.89
CA TRP A 224 -9.81 8.99 3.50
C TRP A 224 -9.97 9.19 1.98
N LEU A 225 -8.95 8.86 1.17
CA LEU A 225 -9.04 8.89 -0.29
C LEU A 225 -9.38 7.48 -0.80
N TYR A 226 -10.67 7.22 -1.04
CA TYR A 226 -11.17 5.88 -1.35
C TYR A 226 -11.52 5.73 -2.83
N PHE A 227 -10.64 5.09 -3.59
CA PHE A 227 -10.82 4.79 -5.01
C PHE A 227 -11.53 3.45 -5.16
N HIS A 228 -12.72 3.43 -5.77
CA HIS A 228 -13.56 2.23 -5.84
C HIS A 228 -13.98 1.88 -7.27
N GLY A 229 -13.77 0.63 -7.70
CA GLY A 229 -14.27 0.12 -8.98
C GLY A 229 -13.60 0.75 -10.20
N VAL A 230 -12.40 1.34 -10.03
CA VAL A 230 -11.71 2.10 -11.06
C VAL A 230 -10.78 1.20 -11.87
N ASN A 231 -10.97 1.20 -13.19
CA ASN A 231 -10.12 0.49 -14.15
C ASN A 231 -9.12 1.46 -14.80
N HIS A 232 -7.88 1.02 -15.01
CA HIS A 232 -6.83 1.78 -15.70
C HIS A 232 -6.47 3.14 -15.07
N LEU A 233 -6.54 3.25 -13.74
CA LEU A 233 -6.11 4.43 -12.99
C LEU A 233 -4.57 4.52 -12.92
N THR A 234 -4.03 5.72 -13.03
CA THR A 234 -2.63 6.03 -12.70
C THR A 234 -2.56 7.19 -11.72
N ILE A 235 -1.92 7.00 -10.57
CA ILE A 235 -1.51 8.07 -9.66
C ILE A 235 -0.02 8.36 -9.91
N ASP A 236 0.34 9.63 -10.06
CA ASP A 236 1.69 10.10 -10.41
C ASP A 236 1.87 11.57 -9.99
N GLY A 237 3.10 12.11 -10.04
CA GLY A 237 3.31 13.56 -10.21
C GLY A 237 4.39 14.22 -9.38
N GLY A 238 5.07 13.48 -8.50
CA GLY A 238 6.16 13.96 -7.62
C GLY A 238 5.69 14.57 -6.30
N GLY A 239 4.40 14.92 -6.19
CA GLY A 239 3.78 15.58 -5.05
C GLY A 239 3.50 14.67 -3.86
N THR A 240 2.76 15.23 -2.90
CA THR A 240 2.58 14.64 -1.56
C THR A 240 1.12 14.39 -1.20
N VAL A 241 0.83 13.24 -0.58
CA VAL A 241 -0.41 12.96 0.14
C VAL A 241 -0.09 12.89 1.63
N ASN A 242 -0.68 13.78 2.44
CA ASN A 242 -0.36 13.94 3.85
C ASN A 242 -1.59 13.61 4.73
N GLY A 243 -1.52 12.49 5.45
CA GLY A 243 -2.61 11.99 6.30
C GLY A 243 -2.82 12.77 7.60
N MET A 244 -1.89 13.64 8.01
CA MET A 244 -1.98 14.40 9.27
C MET A 244 -2.22 13.54 10.53
N GLY A 245 -1.67 12.31 10.56
CA GLY A 245 -1.96 11.27 11.55
C GLY A 245 -1.71 11.60 13.03
N ARG A 246 -0.97 12.66 13.37
CA ARG A 246 -0.57 12.97 14.76
C ARG A 246 -1.73 13.00 15.78
N ARG A 247 -2.90 13.55 15.42
CA ARG A 247 -4.09 13.55 16.32
C ARG A 247 -4.78 12.18 16.42
N TRP A 248 -4.61 11.31 15.43
CA TRP A 248 -5.10 9.94 15.47
C TRP A 248 -4.21 9.07 16.36
N TRP A 249 -2.89 9.15 16.20
CA TRP A 249 -1.93 8.39 17.01
C TRP A 249 -2.05 8.70 18.50
N ALA A 250 -2.19 9.99 18.87
CA ALA A 250 -2.39 10.40 20.26
C ALA A 250 -3.69 9.86 20.90
N ARG A 251 -4.69 9.50 20.09
CA ARG A 251 -5.96 8.91 20.50
C ARG A 251 -5.97 7.36 20.37
N SER A 252 -4.83 6.75 20.02
CA SER A 252 -4.72 5.30 19.83
C SER A 252 -4.55 4.54 21.16
N CYS A 253 -5.22 3.40 21.27
CA CYS A 253 -5.05 2.47 22.40
C CYS A 253 -3.70 1.71 22.40
N LYS A 254 -2.95 1.77 21.29
CA LYS A 254 -1.59 1.24 21.16
C LYS A 254 -0.53 2.25 21.67
N ILE A 255 -0.90 3.51 21.92
CA ILE A 255 -0.04 4.55 22.51
C ILE A 255 -0.36 4.77 23.99
N ASN A 256 -1.64 4.95 24.33
CA ASN A 256 -2.09 4.90 25.73
C ASN A 256 -3.17 3.80 25.86
N PRO A 257 -2.93 2.71 26.61
CA PRO A 257 -3.92 1.64 26.84
C PRO A 257 -5.27 2.08 27.44
N GLU A 258 -5.34 3.27 28.04
CA GLU A 258 -6.59 3.89 28.55
C GLU A 258 -7.47 4.43 27.41
N ASN A 259 -6.89 4.77 26.26
CA ASN A 259 -7.66 5.20 25.09
C ASN A 259 -8.54 4.04 24.59
N PRO A 260 -9.79 4.31 24.14
CA PRO A 260 -10.59 3.30 23.46
C PRO A 260 -9.91 2.86 22.15
N CYS A 261 -9.83 1.55 21.91
CA CYS A 261 -9.34 1.04 20.63
C CYS A 261 -10.32 1.41 19.50
N ARG A 262 -9.91 2.33 18.63
CA ARG A 262 -10.69 2.84 17.50
C ARG A 262 -9.88 2.70 16.21
N HIS A 263 -10.59 2.45 15.11
CA HIS A 263 -10.00 2.53 13.78
C HIS A 263 -9.64 3.98 13.42
N ALA A 264 -8.65 4.13 12.56
CA ALA A 264 -8.30 5.39 11.93
C ALA A 264 -8.22 5.22 10.40
N PRO A 265 -8.23 6.31 9.62
CA PRO A 265 -8.28 6.21 8.16
C PRO A 265 -7.02 5.58 7.56
N THR A 266 -7.20 4.72 6.56
CA THR A 266 -6.14 4.50 5.58
C THR A 266 -6.10 5.68 4.63
N ALA A 267 -4.90 6.22 4.39
CA ALA A 267 -4.76 7.47 3.64
C ALA A 267 -5.19 7.33 2.17
N MET A 268 -4.75 6.26 1.49
CA MET A 268 -5.16 5.91 0.14
C MET A 268 -5.63 4.45 0.07
N THR A 269 -6.92 4.24 -0.20
CA THR A 269 -7.50 2.90 -0.33
C THR A 269 -7.98 2.68 -1.76
N PHE A 270 -7.52 1.61 -2.39
CA PHE A 270 -7.97 1.16 -3.70
C PHE A 270 -8.76 -0.15 -3.52
N HIS A 271 -10.05 -0.13 -3.85
CA HIS A 271 -10.95 -1.27 -3.64
C HIS A 271 -11.67 -1.69 -4.94
N LYS A 272 -11.51 -2.96 -5.34
CA LYS A 272 -12.06 -3.51 -6.61
C LYS A 272 -11.50 -2.78 -7.85
N CYS A 273 -10.24 -2.34 -7.79
CA CYS A 273 -9.56 -1.65 -8.90
C CYS A 273 -8.75 -2.61 -9.79
N LYS A 274 -8.58 -2.26 -11.06
CA LYS A 274 -7.91 -3.09 -12.07
C LYS A 274 -6.96 -2.29 -12.94
N ASP A 275 -5.81 -2.87 -13.30
CA ASP A 275 -4.78 -2.21 -14.13
C ASP A 275 -4.27 -0.87 -13.53
N LEU A 276 -4.12 -0.86 -12.20
CA LEU A 276 -3.74 0.30 -11.41
C LEU A 276 -2.23 0.55 -11.44
N ARG A 277 -1.83 1.82 -11.52
CA ARG A 277 -0.45 2.27 -11.28
C ARG A 277 -0.43 3.34 -10.19
N VAL A 278 0.47 3.20 -9.22
CA VAL A 278 0.77 4.24 -8.21
C VAL A 278 2.27 4.47 -8.27
N ARG A 279 2.72 5.66 -8.64
CA ARG A 279 4.15 5.89 -8.84
C ARG A 279 4.60 7.29 -8.51
N ASN A 280 5.89 7.45 -8.20
CA ASN A 280 6.55 8.75 -8.09
C ASN A 280 5.77 9.75 -7.20
N ILE A 281 5.28 9.31 -6.04
CA ILE A 281 4.57 10.17 -5.07
C ILE A 281 5.06 9.90 -3.66
N ARG A 282 4.89 10.90 -2.78
CA ARG A 282 5.18 10.81 -1.35
C ARG A 282 3.86 10.62 -0.59
N ILE A 283 3.79 9.64 0.31
CA ILE A 283 2.65 9.46 1.21
C ILE A 283 3.18 9.55 2.64
N VAL A 284 2.77 10.58 3.38
CA VAL A 284 3.38 10.93 4.66
C VAL A 284 2.33 10.99 5.78
N TYR A 285 2.73 10.63 6.99
CA TYR A 285 1.93 10.77 8.21
C TYR A 285 0.53 10.14 8.11
N GLY A 286 0.46 8.87 7.67
CA GLY A 286 -0.78 8.10 7.61
C GLY A 286 -1.51 8.06 8.96
N GLN A 287 -2.84 8.19 8.95
CA GLN A 287 -3.65 8.20 10.17
C GLN A 287 -3.67 6.83 10.84
N GLN A 288 -3.96 5.81 10.03
CA GLN A 288 -3.54 4.42 10.22
C GLN A 288 -2.57 4.09 9.06
N MET A 289 -2.96 3.20 8.15
CA MET A 289 -2.12 2.80 7.01
C MET A 289 -1.96 3.90 5.96
N HIS A 290 -0.90 3.82 5.15
CA HIS A 290 -0.66 4.77 4.06
C HIS A 290 -1.36 4.34 2.76
N ILE A 291 -1.14 3.12 2.29
CA ILE A 291 -1.73 2.58 1.06
C ILE A 291 -2.37 1.22 1.34
N ALA A 292 -3.62 1.01 0.93
CA ALA A 292 -4.26 -0.31 0.91
C ALA A 292 -4.78 -0.69 -0.48
N PHE A 293 -4.51 -1.93 -0.89
CA PHE A 293 -5.09 -2.58 -2.07
C PHE A 293 -5.99 -3.72 -1.62
N THR A 294 -7.30 -3.55 -1.76
CA THR A 294 -8.31 -4.58 -1.42
C THR A 294 -8.98 -5.08 -2.70
N ASN A 295 -9.00 -6.40 -2.92
CA ASN A 295 -9.67 -7.02 -4.07
C ASN A 295 -9.23 -6.43 -5.43
N CYS A 296 -7.94 -6.12 -5.57
CA CYS A 296 -7.37 -5.47 -6.75
C CYS A 296 -6.65 -6.46 -7.67
N ILE A 297 -6.64 -6.18 -8.98
CA ILE A 297 -6.03 -7.06 -9.99
C ILE A 297 -5.10 -6.26 -10.93
N ARG A 298 -3.85 -6.72 -11.07
CA ARG A 298 -2.79 -6.02 -11.86
C ARG A 298 -2.54 -4.62 -11.31
N VAL A 299 -1.90 -4.57 -10.15
CA VAL A 299 -1.44 -3.35 -9.48
C VAL A 299 0.07 -3.25 -9.67
N MET A 300 0.57 -2.05 -9.97
CA MET A 300 2.00 -1.76 -10.07
C MET A 300 2.34 -0.50 -9.27
N VAL A 301 3.18 -0.64 -8.25
CA VAL A 301 3.65 0.44 -7.37
C VAL A 301 5.15 0.63 -7.57
N PHE A 302 5.62 1.85 -7.87
CA PHE A 302 7.05 2.10 -8.01
C PHE A 302 7.51 3.54 -7.81
N GLY A 303 8.72 3.75 -7.30
CA GLY A 303 9.23 5.09 -7.01
C GLY A 303 8.42 5.82 -5.94
N VAL A 304 7.74 5.10 -5.04
CA VAL A 304 6.98 5.72 -3.95
C VAL A 304 7.85 5.84 -2.71
N LEU A 305 7.65 6.95 -1.98
CA LEU A 305 8.25 7.19 -0.67
C LEU A 305 7.12 7.25 0.36
N VAL A 306 7.15 6.37 1.35
CA VAL A 306 6.18 6.34 2.44
C VAL A 306 6.89 6.65 3.75
N THR A 307 6.46 7.67 4.50
CA THR A 307 7.12 8.06 5.76
C THR A 307 6.15 8.43 6.89
N SER A 308 6.33 7.77 8.03
CA SER A 308 5.82 8.16 9.35
C SER A 308 6.84 7.84 10.45
N PRO A 309 6.78 8.48 11.63
CA PRO A 309 7.73 8.21 12.71
C PRO A 309 7.69 6.76 13.21
N ALA A 310 8.81 6.22 13.68
CA ALA A 310 8.91 4.84 14.19
C ALA A 310 7.90 4.49 15.30
N PHE A 311 7.47 5.47 16.10
CA PHE A 311 6.48 5.28 17.17
C PHE A 311 5.02 5.33 16.70
N SER A 312 4.74 5.61 15.43
CA SER A 312 3.37 5.86 14.97
C SER A 312 2.59 4.54 14.78
N PRO A 313 1.52 4.30 15.56
CA PRO A 313 0.90 2.98 15.70
C PRO A 313 0.12 2.58 14.45
N ASN A 314 0.31 1.34 14.00
CA ASN A 314 -0.44 0.74 12.88
C ASN A 314 -0.39 1.58 11.61
N THR A 315 0.79 2.14 11.34
CA THR A 315 1.06 2.98 10.18
C THR A 315 1.61 2.17 8.99
N ASP A 316 1.03 0.99 8.74
CA ASP A 316 1.48 0.08 7.67
C ASP A 316 1.69 0.84 6.35
N GLY A 317 2.79 0.57 5.65
CA GLY A 317 3.14 1.29 4.44
C GLY A 317 2.27 0.89 3.25
N ILE A 318 2.37 -0.39 2.87
CA ILE A 318 1.59 -0.96 1.76
C ILE A 318 0.88 -2.23 2.24
N HIS A 319 -0.43 -2.13 2.43
CA HIS A 319 -1.30 -3.24 2.79
C HIS A 319 -1.92 -3.88 1.53
N ILE A 320 -1.86 -5.22 1.42
CA ILE A 320 -2.36 -5.97 0.27
C ILE A 320 -3.31 -7.07 0.76
N SER A 321 -4.62 -6.91 0.53
CA SER A 321 -5.67 -7.89 0.84
C SER A 321 -6.42 -8.33 -0.41
N ALA A 322 -6.80 -9.62 -0.46
CA ALA A 322 -7.61 -10.23 -1.52
C ALA A 322 -7.16 -9.93 -2.97
N SER A 323 -5.88 -9.61 -3.17
CA SER A 323 -5.39 -8.98 -4.41
C SER A 323 -4.45 -9.88 -5.19
N ARG A 324 -4.49 -9.79 -6.53
CA ARG A 324 -3.75 -10.70 -7.43
C ARG A 324 -2.96 -9.99 -8.51
N ARG A 325 -1.72 -10.45 -8.76
CA ARG A 325 -0.75 -9.80 -9.65
C ARG A 325 -0.45 -8.37 -9.17
N VAL A 326 0.12 -8.26 -7.98
CA VAL A 326 0.61 -6.99 -7.42
C VAL A 326 2.13 -6.96 -7.56
N GLU A 327 2.68 -5.87 -8.08
CA GLU A 327 4.12 -5.63 -8.16
C GLU A 327 4.45 -4.33 -7.43
N VAL A 328 5.34 -4.39 -6.44
CA VAL A 328 5.91 -3.25 -5.73
C VAL A 328 7.41 -3.23 -6.03
N ARG A 329 7.95 -2.12 -6.53
CA ARG A 329 9.39 -2.03 -6.79
C ARG A 329 10.01 -0.67 -6.58
N ASP A 330 11.32 -0.60 -6.40
CA ASP A 330 12.11 0.64 -6.40
C ASP A 330 11.49 1.71 -5.49
N SER A 331 11.19 1.33 -4.24
CA SER A 331 10.37 2.12 -3.31
C SER A 331 10.93 2.07 -1.89
N ILE A 332 10.67 3.12 -1.10
CA ILE A 332 11.18 3.29 0.25
C ILE A 332 9.99 3.46 1.22
N VAL A 333 9.99 2.69 2.31
CA VAL A 333 8.94 2.74 3.33
C VAL A 333 9.57 2.82 4.73
N GLN A 334 9.18 3.84 5.50
CA GLN A 334 9.65 4.10 6.85
C GLN A 334 8.44 4.40 7.73
N THR A 335 8.12 3.55 8.70
CA THR A 335 6.84 3.60 9.43
C THR A 335 7.01 3.11 10.87
N GLY A 336 5.90 3.06 11.63
CA GLY A 336 5.83 2.39 12.94
C GLY A 336 5.02 1.09 12.93
N ASP A 337 4.82 0.47 11.75
CA ASP A 337 4.27 -0.89 11.61
C ASP A 337 4.83 -1.57 10.34
N ASP A 338 4.18 -2.58 9.77
CA ASP A 338 4.67 -3.31 8.59
C ASP A 338 4.97 -2.38 7.39
N CYS A 339 6.16 -2.50 6.79
CA CYS A 339 6.48 -1.79 5.56
C CYS A 339 5.61 -2.29 4.40
N ILE A 340 5.45 -3.61 4.32
CA ILE A 340 4.45 -4.27 3.47
C ILE A 340 3.78 -5.37 4.30
N SER A 341 2.44 -5.38 4.33
CA SER A 341 1.64 -6.46 4.90
C SER A 341 0.78 -7.14 3.82
N ILE A 342 0.97 -8.45 3.64
CA ILE A 342 0.24 -9.27 2.66
C ILE A 342 -0.69 -10.22 3.40
N VAL A 343 -2.00 -10.02 3.28
CA VAL A 343 -3.02 -10.79 3.99
C VAL A 343 -3.87 -11.66 3.06
N SER A 344 -4.87 -12.33 3.64
CA SER A 344 -5.65 -13.42 3.05
C SER A 344 -6.22 -13.13 1.66
N ASN A 345 -6.38 -14.21 0.88
CA ASN A 345 -6.86 -14.25 -0.50
C ASN A 345 -5.96 -13.52 -1.52
N SER A 346 -4.71 -13.23 -1.14
CA SER A 346 -3.73 -12.57 -2.00
C SER A 346 -2.82 -13.55 -2.73
N SER A 347 -2.49 -13.29 -4.00
CA SER A 347 -1.61 -14.19 -4.76
C SER A 347 -0.82 -13.54 -5.89
N ARG A 348 0.31 -14.15 -6.26
CA ARG A 348 1.19 -13.68 -7.35
C ARG A 348 1.67 -12.24 -7.08
N ILE A 349 2.34 -12.07 -5.94
CA ILE A 349 2.88 -10.77 -5.49
C ILE A 349 4.39 -10.75 -5.69
N ARG A 350 4.91 -9.63 -6.18
CA ARG A 350 6.34 -9.40 -6.39
C ARG A 350 6.76 -8.11 -5.70
N ILE A 351 7.80 -8.19 -4.89
CA ILE A 351 8.46 -7.06 -4.22
C ILE A 351 9.91 -7.05 -4.70
N LYS A 352 10.40 -5.94 -5.24
CA LYS A 352 11.77 -5.82 -5.78
C LYS A 352 12.44 -4.51 -5.43
N ASN A 353 13.75 -4.49 -5.25
CA ASN A 353 14.54 -3.28 -4.96
C ASN A 353 13.87 -2.39 -3.89
N PHE A 354 13.57 -2.96 -2.73
CA PHE A 354 12.72 -2.34 -1.72
C PHE A 354 13.48 -1.99 -0.45
N ALA A 355 13.39 -0.74 0.01
CA ALA A 355 13.98 -0.31 1.27
C ALA A 355 12.90 -0.15 2.34
N CYS A 356 13.13 -0.74 3.52
CA CYS A 356 12.20 -0.75 4.64
C CYS A 356 12.94 -0.43 5.93
N GLY A 357 12.50 0.57 6.69
CA GLY A 357 13.16 0.90 7.95
C GLY A 357 13.06 2.35 8.38
N PRO A 358 12.68 2.65 9.63
CA PRO A 358 12.17 1.73 10.66
C PRO A 358 10.79 1.15 10.32
N GLY A 359 10.31 0.20 11.13
CA GLY A 359 8.99 -0.44 11.02
C GLY A 359 9.00 -1.90 11.47
N HIS A 360 7.96 -2.67 11.14
CA HIS A 360 7.86 -4.10 11.49
C HIS A 360 8.34 -5.07 10.39
N GLY A 361 8.92 -4.58 9.29
CA GLY A 361 9.49 -5.41 8.22
C GLY A 361 8.53 -5.74 7.07
N ILE A 362 8.77 -6.85 6.38
CA ILE A 362 7.91 -7.39 5.33
C ILE A 362 7.15 -8.61 5.89
N SER A 363 5.83 -8.47 6.01
CA SER A 363 4.99 -9.43 6.72
C SER A 363 3.96 -10.12 5.82
N ILE A 364 3.87 -11.44 5.97
CA ILE A 364 2.77 -12.26 5.49
C ILE A 364 1.83 -12.52 6.67
N GLY A 365 0.58 -12.07 6.54
CA GLY A 365 -0.44 -12.15 7.57
C GLY A 365 -0.65 -10.83 8.35
N SER A 366 -1.40 -10.85 9.46
CA SER A 366 -1.82 -12.06 10.19
C SER A 366 -2.88 -12.88 9.45
N LEU A 367 -2.64 -14.18 9.25
CA LEU A 367 -3.56 -15.11 8.58
C LEU A 367 -4.41 -15.89 9.59
N GLY A 368 -5.63 -16.28 9.20
CA GLY A 368 -6.44 -17.23 9.95
C GLY A 368 -7.16 -16.68 11.20
N LYS A 369 -7.22 -15.35 11.38
CA LYS A 369 -7.89 -14.74 12.55
C LYS A 369 -9.33 -15.22 12.70
N TYR A 370 -9.81 -15.39 13.93
CA TYR A 370 -11.18 -15.83 14.25
C TYR A 370 -11.55 -17.17 13.58
N HIS A 371 -10.65 -18.16 13.63
CA HIS A 371 -10.80 -19.48 13.00
C HIS A 371 -11.05 -19.45 11.48
N SER A 372 -10.76 -18.32 10.82
CA SER A 372 -11.02 -18.19 9.39
C SER A 372 -10.08 -19.04 8.55
N SER A 373 -10.56 -19.48 7.38
CA SER A 373 -9.67 -20.01 6.35
C SER A 373 -8.99 -18.86 5.62
N SER A 374 -7.67 -18.94 5.47
CA SER A 374 -6.85 -17.93 4.82
C SER A 374 -5.92 -18.57 3.81
N LYS A 375 -5.93 -18.05 2.57
CA LYS A 375 -5.07 -18.54 1.49
C LYS A 375 -4.18 -17.45 0.93
N VAL A 376 -2.87 -17.66 0.92
CA VAL A 376 -1.87 -16.73 0.36
C VAL A 376 -0.79 -17.53 -0.37
N HIS A 377 -0.48 -17.18 -1.62
CA HIS A 377 0.53 -17.94 -2.38
C HIS A 377 1.18 -17.24 -3.57
N ASP A 378 2.28 -17.81 -4.05
CA ASP A 378 3.10 -17.33 -5.17
C ASP A 378 3.66 -15.92 -4.86
N ILE A 379 4.41 -15.78 -3.79
CA ILE A 379 5.03 -14.51 -3.38
C ILE A 379 6.54 -14.56 -3.66
N LEU A 380 7.08 -13.47 -4.21
CA LEU A 380 8.51 -13.26 -4.37
C LEU A 380 8.89 -11.90 -3.78
N VAL A 381 9.82 -11.90 -2.83
CA VAL A 381 10.63 -10.75 -2.44
C VAL A 381 12.03 -10.97 -3.00
N ASP A 382 12.54 -10.04 -3.78
CA ASP A 382 13.79 -10.19 -4.52
C ASP A 382 14.55 -8.86 -4.61
N GLY A 383 15.58 -8.70 -3.78
CA GLY A 383 16.28 -7.43 -3.59
C GLY A 383 15.56 -6.57 -2.56
N ALA A 384 15.95 -6.67 -1.29
CA ALA A 384 15.44 -5.80 -0.23
C ALA A 384 16.53 -5.39 0.75
N PHE A 385 16.42 -4.16 1.27
CA PHE A 385 17.24 -3.66 2.37
C PHE A 385 16.33 -3.32 3.56
N LEU A 386 16.57 -3.96 4.71
CA LEU A 386 15.80 -3.77 5.93
C LEU A 386 16.71 -3.23 7.03
N SER A 387 16.41 -2.05 7.56
CA SER A 387 17.24 -1.38 8.56
C SER A 387 16.43 -0.91 9.76
N ASN A 388 16.90 -1.19 10.98
CA ASN A 388 16.26 -0.76 12.22
C ASN A 388 14.77 -1.17 12.33
N THR A 389 14.43 -2.40 11.94
CA THR A 389 13.06 -2.95 11.99
C THR A 389 12.89 -4.01 13.09
N ASP A 390 11.67 -4.12 13.64
CA ASP A 390 11.33 -5.15 14.63
C ASP A 390 11.43 -6.58 14.06
N ASN A 391 11.16 -6.75 12.77
CA ASN A 391 11.27 -8.02 12.07
C ASN A 391 11.85 -7.77 10.68
N GLY A 392 12.47 -8.79 10.10
CA GLY A 392 12.90 -8.75 8.71
C GLY A 392 11.79 -9.31 7.81
N LEU A 393 11.79 -10.64 7.69
CA LEU A 393 10.89 -11.41 6.84
C LEU A 393 9.99 -12.26 7.74
N ARG A 394 8.72 -11.85 7.85
CA ARG A 394 7.78 -12.39 8.84
C ARG A 394 6.63 -13.15 8.19
N ILE A 395 6.28 -14.31 8.75
CA ILE A 395 5.01 -15.00 8.50
C ILE A 395 4.29 -15.14 9.86
N LYS A 396 3.10 -14.56 9.99
CA LYS A 396 2.29 -14.55 11.22
C LYS A 396 0.92 -15.18 10.98
N THR A 397 0.55 -16.22 11.73
CA THR A 397 -0.76 -16.90 11.61
C THR A 397 -1.38 -17.10 12.99
N TRP A 398 -2.67 -16.81 13.12
CA TRP A 398 -3.41 -17.00 14.37
C TRP A 398 -3.63 -18.48 14.68
N GLN A 399 -3.48 -18.82 15.96
CA GLN A 399 -4.01 -20.08 16.50
C GLN A 399 -5.52 -20.18 16.23
N GLY A 400 -5.98 -21.38 15.89
CA GLY A 400 -7.36 -21.64 15.46
C GLY A 400 -7.58 -21.52 13.96
N GLY A 401 -6.70 -20.82 13.23
CA GLY A 401 -6.83 -20.56 11.80
C GLY A 401 -6.75 -21.82 10.93
N SER A 402 -7.12 -21.68 9.65
CA SER A 402 -6.99 -22.76 8.66
C SER A 402 -6.62 -22.23 7.28
N GLY A 403 -6.36 -23.12 6.31
CA GLY A 403 -5.96 -22.76 4.96
C GLY A 403 -4.45 -22.92 4.73
N GLU A 404 -3.86 -22.07 3.88
CA GLU A 404 -2.54 -22.31 3.31
C GLU A 404 -1.78 -20.98 3.02
N ALA A 405 -0.56 -20.86 3.53
CA ALA A 405 0.46 -19.91 3.10
C ALA A 405 1.58 -20.69 2.39
N SER A 406 1.71 -20.58 1.07
CA SER A 406 2.68 -21.42 0.34
C SER A 406 3.32 -20.83 -0.92
N ARG A 407 4.47 -21.39 -1.31
CA ARG A 407 5.29 -20.93 -2.45
C ARG A 407 5.65 -19.46 -2.28
N ILE A 408 6.33 -19.19 -1.18
CA ILE A 408 6.80 -17.86 -0.79
C ILE A 408 8.33 -17.90 -0.83
N LYS A 409 8.94 -17.04 -1.65
CA LYS A 409 10.40 -16.92 -1.74
C LYS A 409 10.83 -15.53 -1.32
N PHE A 410 11.76 -15.47 -0.40
CA PHE A 410 12.52 -14.28 -0.05
C PHE A 410 13.96 -14.51 -0.51
N GLN A 411 14.48 -13.62 -1.36
CA GLN A 411 15.83 -13.75 -1.90
C GLN A 411 16.56 -12.40 -2.00
N ASN A 412 17.89 -12.44 -1.90
CA ASN A 412 18.76 -11.26 -2.04
C ASN A 412 18.38 -10.14 -1.06
N VAL A 413 18.46 -10.43 0.24
CA VAL A 413 18.03 -9.51 1.31
C VAL A 413 19.21 -9.12 2.18
N LEU A 414 19.43 -7.82 2.35
CA LEU A 414 20.40 -7.25 3.28
C LEU A 414 19.67 -6.67 4.49
N MET A 415 20.18 -6.95 5.70
CA MET A 415 19.61 -6.49 6.96
C MET A 415 20.63 -5.73 7.82
N GLU A 416 20.17 -4.72 8.54
CA GLU A 416 20.97 -3.91 9.45
C GLU A 416 20.15 -3.65 10.72
N ASN A 417 20.65 -4.08 11.88
CA ASN A 417 20.02 -3.85 13.17
C ASN A 417 18.53 -4.29 13.19
N VAL A 418 18.23 -5.48 12.65
CA VAL A 418 16.86 -6.02 12.57
C VAL A 418 16.60 -6.93 13.76
N SER A 419 15.53 -6.72 14.53
CA SER A 419 15.35 -7.44 15.81
C SER A 419 14.94 -8.91 15.65
N ASN A 420 14.13 -9.25 14.64
CA ASN A 420 13.75 -10.64 14.31
C ASN A 420 13.93 -10.87 12.78
N PRO A 421 15.16 -11.05 12.29
CA PRO A 421 15.50 -11.13 10.86
C PRO A 421 14.65 -12.12 10.05
N ILE A 422 14.55 -13.37 10.49
CA ILE A 422 13.69 -14.39 9.86
C ILE A 422 12.75 -14.94 10.93
N ILE A 423 11.43 -14.76 10.75
CA ILE A 423 10.45 -15.21 11.74
C ILE A 423 9.19 -15.85 11.11
N ILE A 424 8.85 -17.05 11.59
CA ILE A 424 7.55 -17.69 11.40
C ILE A 424 6.93 -17.88 12.78
N ASP A 425 5.72 -17.35 12.96
CA ASP A 425 4.94 -17.44 14.19
C ASP A 425 3.53 -17.94 13.86
N GLN A 426 3.29 -19.24 14.08
CA GLN A 426 1.95 -19.85 14.00
C GLN A 426 1.17 -19.76 15.33
N TYR A 427 1.74 -19.13 16.36
CA TYR A 427 1.12 -18.89 17.66
C TYR A 427 0.69 -17.42 17.85
N TYR A 428 0.61 -16.65 16.76
CA TYR A 428 0.38 -15.21 16.78
C TYR A 428 -0.93 -14.82 17.49
N CYS A 429 -0.81 -13.87 18.42
CA CYS A 429 -1.92 -13.37 19.22
C CYS A 429 -1.77 -11.86 19.52
N ASP A 430 -2.56 -11.00 18.86
CA ASP A 430 -2.68 -9.58 19.25
C ASP A 430 -3.90 -9.40 20.16
N SER A 431 -3.69 -9.69 21.44
CA SER A 431 -4.69 -9.54 22.52
C SER A 431 -3.99 -9.13 23.81
N ARG A 432 -4.69 -8.35 24.67
CA ARG A 432 -4.19 -8.00 26.01
C ARG A 432 -4.13 -9.21 26.95
N LEU A 433 -4.99 -10.18 26.71
CA LEU A 433 -4.98 -11.48 27.40
C LEU A 433 -4.35 -12.52 26.48
N PRO A 434 -3.49 -13.43 26.98
CA PRO A 434 -2.97 -14.54 26.18
C PRO A 434 -4.10 -15.31 25.49
N CYS A 435 -3.93 -15.60 24.21
CA CYS A 435 -4.88 -16.44 23.48
C CYS A 435 -4.89 -17.85 24.09
N ALA A 436 -6.06 -18.47 24.16
CA ALA A 436 -6.14 -19.88 24.49
C ALA A 436 -5.37 -20.69 23.45
N ASN A 437 -4.59 -21.67 23.91
CA ASN A 437 -3.91 -22.60 23.00
C ASN A 437 -4.94 -23.36 22.17
N GLN A 438 -4.74 -23.38 20.85
CA GLN A 438 -5.58 -24.09 19.91
C GLN A 438 -4.73 -24.94 18.98
N THR A 439 -5.35 -25.97 18.43
CA THR A 439 -4.69 -27.01 17.64
C THR A 439 -4.56 -26.60 16.17
N SER A 440 -5.65 -26.19 15.52
CA SER A 440 -5.63 -25.75 14.11
C SER A 440 -4.75 -24.51 13.90
N ALA A 441 -4.02 -24.50 12.79
CA ALA A 441 -3.29 -23.35 12.30
C ALA A 441 -3.35 -23.30 10.77
N VAL A 442 -3.00 -22.14 10.19
CA VAL A 442 -2.85 -21.99 8.74
C VAL A 442 -1.60 -22.78 8.31
N LYS A 443 -1.73 -23.73 7.37
CA LYS A 443 -0.58 -24.52 6.91
C LYS A 443 0.46 -23.62 6.26
N VAL A 444 1.71 -23.67 6.72
CA VAL A 444 2.85 -22.97 6.12
C VAL A 444 3.70 -23.98 5.37
N ALA A 445 3.87 -23.81 4.05
CA ALA A 445 4.59 -24.80 3.23
C ALA A 445 5.34 -24.21 2.04
N ASN A 446 6.47 -24.82 1.65
CA ASN A 446 7.29 -24.39 0.51
C ASN A 446 7.70 -22.92 0.63
N ILE A 447 8.49 -22.62 1.67
CA ILE A 447 9.01 -21.28 1.97
C ILE A 447 10.53 -21.30 1.76
N SER A 448 11.05 -20.41 0.93
CA SER A 448 12.49 -20.33 0.63
C SER A 448 13.07 -19.00 1.10
N TYR A 449 14.21 -19.07 1.79
CA TYR A 449 15.03 -17.96 2.22
C TYR A 449 16.41 -18.13 1.57
N ILE A 450 16.83 -17.21 0.70
CA ILE A 450 18.01 -17.40 -0.18
C ILE A 450 18.88 -16.13 -0.20
N HIS A 451 20.18 -16.24 -0.04
CA HIS A 451 21.12 -15.10 -0.04
C HIS A 451 20.68 -13.97 0.92
N ILE A 452 20.56 -14.29 2.21
CA ILE A 452 20.13 -13.32 3.24
C ILE A 452 21.31 -13.00 4.13
N LYS A 453 21.71 -11.73 4.19
CA LYS A 453 22.89 -11.29 4.93
C LYS A 453 22.57 -10.11 5.83
N GLY A 454 23.30 -9.91 6.91
CA GLY A 454 23.16 -8.71 7.73
C GLY A 454 23.36 -8.92 9.22
N THR A 455 22.87 -7.94 10.00
CA THR A 455 22.97 -7.97 11.46
C THR A 455 21.60 -8.04 12.16
N SER A 456 21.56 -8.84 13.21
CA SER A 456 20.45 -8.99 14.14
C SER A 456 20.63 -8.07 15.36
N ALA A 457 19.54 -7.42 15.78
CA ALA A 457 19.50 -6.63 17.01
C ALA A 457 19.19 -7.46 18.26
N THR A 458 18.80 -8.73 18.10
CA THR A 458 18.58 -9.67 19.20
C THR A 458 19.29 -10.99 18.95
N GLU A 459 19.52 -11.74 20.03
CA GLU A 459 20.21 -13.04 20.04
C GLU A 459 19.69 -14.00 18.96
N HIS A 460 18.37 -14.06 18.74
CA HIS A 460 17.74 -15.02 17.85
C HIS A 460 17.50 -14.42 16.46
N ALA A 461 18.39 -14.70 15.51
CA ALA A 461 18.24 -14.20 14.14
C ALA A 461 17.20 -15.00 13.32
N ILE A 462 17.02 -16.29 13.64
CA ILE A 462 16.05 -17.18 12.98
C ILE A 462 15.11 -17.75 14.04
N VAL A 463 13.80 -17.52 13.90
CA VAL A 463 12.76 -18.00 14.81
C VAL A 463 11.63 -18.66 14.03
N LEU A 464 11.56 -19.99 14.04
CA LEU A 464 10.59 -20.77 13.28
C LEU A 464 9.68 -21.54 14.25
N ALA A 465 8.67 -20.86 14.79
CA ALA A 465 7.72 -21.39 15.75
C ALA A 465 6.43 -21.85 15.04
N CYS A 466 6.39 -23.13 14.69
CA CYS A 466 5.32 -23.75 13.91
C CYS A 466 4.37 -24.58 14.78
N SER A 467 3.18 -24.92 14.28
CA SER A 467 2.14 -25.62 15.06
C SER A 467 2.38 -27.13 15.12
N ASP A 468 2.23 -27.69 16.33
CA ASP A 468 2.24 -29.12 16.65
C ASP A 468 1.27 -29.96 15.78
N TYR A 469 0.18 -29.35 15.31
CA TYR A 469 -0.85 -30.00 14.48
C TYR A 469 -0.79 -29.58 13.01
N SER A 470 0.01 -28.58 12.66
CA SER A 470 0.22 -28.14 11.27
C SER A 470 1.64 -27.64 11.07
N PRO A 471 2.65 -28.53 11.17
CA PRO A 471 4.05 -28.19 11.09
C PRO A 471 4.42 -27.45 9.79
N CYS A 472 5.43 -26.59 9.87
CA CYS A 472 5.98 -25.96 8.68
C CYS A 472 6.75 -27.00 7.86
N THR A 473 6.48 -27.09 6.56
CA THR A 473 7.04 -28.16 5.71
C THR A 473 7.61 -27.62 4.40
N GLY A 474 8.73 -28.18 3.94
CA GLY A 474 9.42 -27.65 2.77
C GLY A 474 9.98 -26.25 3.01
N LEU A 475 10.47 -26.00 4.23
CA LEU A 475 11.32 -24.84 4.49
C LEU A 475 12.68 -25.05 3.82
N TYR A 476 13.25 -23.99 3.26
CA TYR A 476 14.51 -24.05 2.55
C TYR A 476 15.37 -22.83 2.86
N LEU A 477 16.59 -23.05 3.36
CA LEU A 477 17.58 -22.02 3.69
C LEU A 477 18.81 -22.17 2.78
N GLU A 478 19.18 -21.11 2.05
CA GLU A 478 20.37 -21.10 1.19
C GLU A 478 21.18 -19.82 1.43
N ASP A 479 22.46 -19.98 1.78
CA ASP A 479 23.41 -18.89 2.05
C ASP A 479 22.83 -17.76 2.95
N ILE A 480 22.61 -18.10 4.22
CA ILE A 480 22.14 -17.17 5.25
C ILE A 480 23.34 -16.75 6.12
N GLN A 481 23.57 -15.45 6.30
CA GLN A 481 24.71 -14.89 7.03
C GLN A 481 24.22 -13.75 7.93
N LEU A 482 23.63 -14.12 9.06
CA LEU A 482 23.06 -13.23 10.07
C LEU A 482 23.86 -13.34 11.37
N VAL A 483 24.62 -12.30 11.68
CA VAL A 483 25.39 -12.16 12.94
C VAL A 483 24.69 -11.16 13.86
N LEU A 484 25.12 -11.05 15.11
CA LEU A 484 24.69 -9.95 15.98
C LEU A 484 25.32 -8.63 15.54
N ASN A 485 24.74 -7.50 15.94
CA ASN A 485 25.37 -6.18 15.78
C ASN A 485 26.76 -6.09 16.44
N THR A 486 27.07 -6.96 17.40
CA THR A 486 28.37 -7.12 18.05
C THR A 486 29.36 -7.96 17.25
N GLU A 487 29.01 -8.37 16.02
CA GLU A 487 29.72 -9.33 15.16
C GLU A 487 29.80 -10.77 15.73
N GLU A 488 29.17 -11.02 16.89
CA GLU A 488 29.03 -12.34 17.50
C GLU A 488 28.06 -13.24 16.73
N ILE A 489 28.21 -14.56 16.89
CA ILE A 489 27.31 -15.55 16.30
C ILE A 489 25.92 -15.42 16.95
N SER A 490 24.88 -15.26 16.13
CA SER A 490 23.49 -15.28 16.58
C SER A 490 22.96 -16.72 16.73
N ASN A 491 21.74 -16.89 17.23
CA ASN A 491 21.11 -18.19 17.46
C ASN A 491 19.88 -18.42 16.56
N SER A 492 19.57 -19.71 16.36
CA SER A 492 18.37 -20.18 15.66
C SER A 492 17.45 -20.93 16.63
N PHE A 493 16.15 -20.65 16.57
CA PHE A 493 15.11 -21.42 17.25
C PHE A 493 14.16 -22.04 16.22
N CYS A 494 13.89 -23.34 16.36
CA CYS A 494 12.94 -24.08 15.53
C CYS A 494 12.04 -24.94 16.42
N TRP A 495 10.75 -24.95 16.11
CA TRP A 495 9.76 -25.85 16.67
C TRP A 495 8.83 -26.30 15.54
N GLU A 496 8.69 -27.61 15.33
CA GLU A 496 7.84 -28.20 14.28
C GLU A 496 8.12 -27.63 12.86
N ALA A 497 9.40 -27.41 12.57
CA ALA A 497 9.89 -26.76 11.36
C ALA A 497 10.76 -27.72 10.53
N TYR A 498 10.22 -28.22 9.42
CA TYR A 498 10.82 -29.28 8.60
C TYR A 498 11.25 -28.77 7.23
N GLY A 499 12.46 -29.15 6.83
CA GLY A 499 13.06 -28.60 5.61
C GLY A 499 14.48 -29.06 5.34
N SER A 500 15.23 -28.24 4.61
CA SER A 500 16.64 -28.45 4.30
C SER A 500 17.41 -27.12 4.21
N SER A 501 18.73 -27.21 4.32
CA SER A 501 19.65 -26.07 4.21
C SER A 501 20.82 -26.39 3.28
N VAL A 502 21.27 -25.42 2.50
CA VAL A 502 22.39 -25.52 1.54
C VAL A 502 23.30 -24.30 1.68
N GLY A 503 24.59 -24.48 1.41
CA GLY A 503 25.58 -23.40 1.48
C GLY A 503 25.93 -22.98 2.91
N LEU A 504 26.41 -21.75 3.08
CA LEU A 504 26.81 -21.22 4.38
C LEU A 504 25.58 -20.68 5.12
N VAL A 505 25.15 -21.37 6.18
CA VAL A 505 24.02 -20.95 7.02
C VAL A 505 24.51 -20.62 8.43
N THR A 506 24.54 -19.32 8.72
CA THR A 506 24.83 -18.69 10.03
C THR A 506 23.67 -17.75 10.36
N PRO A 507 23.01 -17.87 11.52
CA PRO A 507 23.25 -18.84 12.58
C PRO A 507 23.03 -20.30 12.13
N PRO A 508 23.60 -21.31 12.82
CA PRO A 508 23.46 -22.71 12.43
C PRO A 508 21.98 -23.11 12.24
N PRO A 509 21.63 -23.85 11.18
CA PRO A 509 20.24 -24.21 10.91
C PRO A 509 19.69 -25.19 11.95
N CYS A 510 18.46 -24.98 12.37
CA CYS A 510 17.74 -25.84 13.33
C CYS A 510 16.60 -26.66 12.69
N LEU A 511 16.54 -26.73 11.36
CA LEU A 511 15.46 -27.43 10.63
C LEU A 511 15.57 -28.94 10.82
N SER A 512 14.44 -29.58 11.13
CA SER A 512 14.34 -31.04 11.18
C SER A 512 14.31 -31.61 9.76
N CYS A 513 15.15 -32.63 9.51
CA CYS A 513 15.00 -33.48 8.34
C CYS A 513 13.73 -34.31 8.44
N ASN A 514 12.98 -34.44 7.34
CA ASN A 514 11.80 -35.29 7.30
C ASN A 514 12.22 -36.71 6.87
N ASP A 515 12.67 -37.53 7.84
CA ASP A 515 13.19 -38.90 7.63
C ASP A 515 12.22 -39.87 6.95
N SER A 516 10.96 -39.47 6.77
CA SER A 516 9.94 -40.22 6.03
C SER A 516 10.27 -40.44 4.54
N PHE A 517 11.25 -39.73 3.97
CA PHE A 517 11.73 -39.96 2.59
C PHE A 517 12.92 -40.93 2.46
N ILE A 518 13.58 -41.34 3.56
CA ILE A 518 14.76 -42.25 3.53
C ILE A 518 14.38 -43.68 3.98
N LYS A 519 13.08 -44.03 3.99
CA LYS A 519 12.58 -45.40 4.25
C LYS A 519 11.82 -46.03 3.08
N GLN A 520 12.40 -46.04 1.87
CA GLN A 520 12.09 -47.05 0.84
C GLN A 520 13.09 -47.13 -0.34
N LYS A 521 14.40 -47.29 -0.06
CA LYS A 521 15.37 -47.85 -1.03
C LYS A 521 16.43 -48.73 -0.35
N VAL A 522 15.97 -49.74 0.38
CA VAL A 522 16.77 -50.94 0.65
C VAL A 522 16.04 -52.09 -0.04
N PRO A 523 16.59 -52.66 -1.13
CA PRO A 523 16.08 -53.91 -1.67
C PRO A 523 16.25 -55.02 -0.63
N SER A 524 15.16 -55.73 -0.35
CA SER A 524 15.18 -56.91 0.52
C SER A 524 15.72 -58.11 -0.27
N ASP A 525 17.02 -58.14 -0.54
CA ASP A 525 17.71 -59.30 -1.14
C ASP A 525 19.07 -59.53 -0.46
N SER A 526 19.07 -60.29 0.63
CA SER A 526 20.25 -61.00 1.20
C SER A 526 19.83 -61.85 2.40
N LEU A 527 19.00 -62.86 2.13
CA LEU A 527 18.77 -63.98 3.05
C LEU A 527 19.16 -65.29 2.35
N GLN A 528 20.44 -65.60 2.37
CA GLN A 528 20.98 -66.90 1.99
C GLN A 528 22.38 -67.09 2.57
N PHE A 529 22.60 -68.23 3.23
CA PHE A 529 23.82 -68.65 3.94
C PHE A 529 24.13 -67.79 5.21
N LEU A 530 24.29 -68.35 6.41
CA LEU A 530 24.48 -69.74 6.87
C LEU A 530 23.46 -70.11 7.97
#